data_AF-A0A6N7HUJ6-F1
#
_entry.id   AF-A0A6N7HUJ6-F1
#
_cell.length_a   1.000
_cell.length_b   1.000
_cell.length_c   1.000
_cell.angle_alpha   90.00
_cell.angle_beta   90.00
_cell.angle_gamma   90.00
#
_symmetry.space_group_name_H-M   'P 1'
#
loop_
_entity.id
_entity.type
_entity.pdbx_description
1 polymer ?
#
loop_
_entity_poly.entity_id
_entity_poly.type
_entity_poly.pdbx_seq_one_letter_code
_entity_poly.pdbx_strand_id
1 'polypeptide(L)'
;MRRRRPVTEVPDVVGLNAGDACDIVRAAGLVPYGPEYAAEPTSGTVTEQRPVGTAGAEEGTAVFLWTRGHPDTADDLVPRPLEEASPV
;
A
#
# COMPACT_ATOMS: atom_id res chain seq x y z
N MET A 1 -15.92 25.24 -8.97
CA MET A 1 -15.08 25.07 -7.77
C MET A 1 -14.39 23.71 -7.87
N ARG A 2 -13.09 23.65 -8.13
CA ARG A 2 -12.38 22.36 -8.06
C ARG A 2 -12.30 22.02 -6.57
N ARG A 3 -13.09 21.05 -6.11
CA ARG A 3 -12.90 20.46 -4.77
C ARG A 3 -11.44 20.02 -4.76
N ARG A 4 -10.59 20.66 -3.94
CA ARG A 4 -9.21 20.19 -3.77
C ARG A 4 -9.34 18.78 -3.23
N ARG A 5 -8.81 17.79 -3.93
CA ARG A 5 -8.75 16.43 -3.37
C ARG A 5 -7.88 16.51 -2.11
N PRO A 6 -8.32 15.91 -1.00
CA PRO A 6 -7.46 15.77 0.16
C PRO A 6 -6.14 15.13 -0.28
N VAL A 7 -5.03 15.70 0.20
CA VAL A 7 -3.70 15.12 0.02
C VAL A 7 -3.49 14.20 1.22
N THR A 8 -3.23 12.94 0.93
CA THR A 8 -2.92 11.90 1.91
C THR A 8 -1.45 11.51 1.76
N GLU A 9 -0.86 10.96 2.81
CA GLU A 9 0.49 10.41 2.73
C GLU A 9 0.43 9.02 2.10
N VAL A 10 1.33 8.75 1.14
CA VAL A 10 1.46 7.42 0.56
C VAL A 10 2.08 6.50 1.62
N PRO A 11 1.38 5.45 2.06
CA PRO A 11 1.93 4.52 3.03
C PRO A 11 3.11 3.76 2.43
N ASP A 12 4.15 3.52 3.23
CA ASP A 12 5.23 2.61 2.86
C ASP A 12 4.79 1.17 3.14
N VAL A 13 4.62 0.41 2.05
CA VAL A 13 4.15 -0.97 2.04
C VAL A 13 5.20 -1.92 1.46
N VAL A 14 6.42 -1.43 1.18
CA VAL A 14 7.54 -2.26 0.77
C VAL A 14 7.90 -3.22 1.90
N GLY A 15 8.07 -4.51 1.57
CA GLY A 15 8.30 -5.58 2.53
C GLY A 15 7.03 -6.18 3.12
N LEU A 16 5.84 -5.61 2.86
CA LEU A 16 4.57 -6.20 3.26
C LEU A 16 4.08 -7.22 2.23
N ASN A 17 3.16 -8.08 2.67
CA ASN A 17 2.33 -8.89 1.78
C ASN A 17 1.52 -7.98 0.84
N ALA A 18 1.36 -8.40 -0.41
CA ALA A 18 0.58 -7.71 -1.42
C ALA A 18 -0.87 -7.44 -0.99
N GLY A 19 -1.52 -8.40 -0.32
CA GLY A 19 -2.88 -8.22 0.21
C GLY A 19 -2.96 -7.10 1.25
N ASP A 20 -2.14 -7.19 2.31
CA ASP A 20 -2.07 -6.17 3.36
C ASP A 20 -1.67 -4.80 2.78
N ALA A 21 -0.72 -4.77 1.85
CA ALA A 21 -0.29 -3.58 1.14
C ALA A 21 -1.46 -2.91 0.41
N CYS A 22 -2.25 -3.69 -0.33
CA CYS A 22 -3.43 -3.18 -1.04
C CYS A 22 -4.49 -2.62 -0.08
N ASP A 23 -4.73 -3.29 1.04
CA ASP A 23 -5.67 -2.83 2.06
C ASP A 23 -5.22 -1.52 2.72
N ILE A 24 -3.92 -1.39 3.02
CA ILE A 24 -3.34 -0.16 3.58
C ILE A 24 -3.44 1.01 2.59
N VAL A 25 -3.12 0.76 1.31
CA VAL A 25 -3.22 1.76 0.24
C VAL A 25 -4.67 2.24 0.08
N ARG A 26 -5.64 1.31 0.09
CA ARG A 26 -7.07 1.65 0.05
C ARG A 26 -7.52 2.43 1.28
N ALA A 27 -7.08 2.03 2.47
CA ALA A 27 -7.40 2.73 3.71
C ALA A 27 -6.87 4.17 3.72
N ALA A 28 -5.76 4.44 3.03
CA ALA A 28 -5.23 5.78 2.82
C ALA A 28 -6.01 6.60 1.76
N GLY A 29 -7.02 6.04 1.09
CA GLY A 29 -7.77 6.69 0.02
C GLY A 29 -7.09 6.65 -1.34
N LEU A 30 -6.12 5.74 -1.53
CA LEU A 30 -5.35 5.55 -2.76
C LEU A 30 -5.81 4.28 -3.50
N VAL A 31 -5.38 4.11 -4.75
CA VAL A 31 -5.78 2.98 -5.60
C VAL A 31 -4.58 2.09 -5.91
N PRO A 32 -4.50 0.87 -5.36
CA PRO A 32 -3.41 -0.06 -5.67
C PRO A 32 -3.57 -0.61 -7.09
N TYR A 33 -2.47 -0.68 -7.82
CA TYR A 33 -2.36 -1.30 -9.14
C TYR A 33 -1.10 -2.14 -9.25
N GLY A 34 -1.12 -3.16 -10.09
CA GLY A 34 0.09 -3.85 -10.52
C GLY A 34 0.88 -3.02 -11.56
N PRO A 35 2.09 -3.45 -11.92
CA PRO A 35 2.89 -2.80 -12.96
C PRO A 35 2.09 -2.65 -14.26
N GLU A 36 2.34 -1.56 -15.00
CA GLU A 36 1.69 -1.29 -16.29
C GLU A 36 0.15 -1.19 -16.22
N TYR A 37 -0.40 -0.74 -15.07
CA TYR A 37 -1.84 -0.72 -14.80
C TYR A 37 -2.49 -2.10 -14.80
N ALA A 38 -1.71 -3.16 -14.54
CA ALA A 38 -2.25 -4.48 -14.27
C ALA A 38 -3.14 -4.45 -13.01
N ALA A 39 -3.94 -5.52 -12.86
CA ALA A 39 -4.68 -5.73 -11.63
C ALA A 39 -3.74 -5.71 -10.42
N GLU A 40 -4.24 -5.26 -9.28
CA GLU A 40 -3.47 -5.22 -8.04
C GLU A 40 -2.89 -6.61 -7.71
N PRO A 41 -1.66 -6.65 -7.18
CA PRO A 41 -1.12 -7.92 -6.71
C PRO A 41 -1.85 -8.34 -5.44
N THR A 42 -2.40 -9.55 -5.44
CA THR A 42 -3.10 -10.13 -4.28
C THR A 42 -2.23 -11.09 -3.47
N SER A 43 -1.05 -11.44 -3.98
CA SER A 43 -0.10 -12.37 -3.36
C SER A 43 1.35 -11.97 -3.61
N GLY A 44 2.24 -12.53 -2.79
CA GLY A 44 3.68 -12.23 -2.80
C GLY A 44 4.05 -11.06 -1.89
N THR A 45 5.34 -10.78 -1.79
CA THR A 45 5.86 -9.66 -0.98
C THR A 45 6.11 -8.46 -1.88
N VAL A 46 5.65 -7.28 -1.49
CA VAL A 46 5.94 -6.02 -2.20
C VAL A 46 7.43 -5.74 -2.11
N THR A 47 8.11 -5.76 -3.24
CA THR A 47 9.53 -5.42 -3.33
C THR A 47 9.76 -3.98 -3.73
N GLU A 48 8.79 -3.37 -4.41
CA GLU A 48 8.87 -1.97 -4.79
C GLU A 48 7.46 -1.37 -4.89
N GLN A 49 7.36 -0.08 -4.57
CA GLN A 49 6.15 0.71 -4.77
C GLN A 49 6.47 2.03 -5.48
N ARG A 50 5.50 2.54 -6.25
CA ARG A 50 5.53 3.89 -6.83
C ARG A 50 4.14 4.51 -6.78
N PRO A 51 3.94 5.72 -6.22
CA PRO A 51 4.94 6.59 -5.57
C PRO A 51 5.62 5.94 -4.36
N VAL A 52 6.81 6.42 -4.00
CA VAL A 52 7.52 5.95 -2.79
C VAL A 52 6.73 6.33 -1.54
N GLY A 53 6.90 5.56 -0.46
CA GLY A 53 6.33 5.88 0.84
C GLY A 53 6.67 7.29 1.28
N THR A 54 5.79 7.89 2.08
CA THR A 54 5.94 9.27 2.61
C THR A 54 5.80 10.37 1.55
N ALA A 55 5.56 10.03 0.28
CA ALA A 55 5.19 11.01 -0.72
C ALA A 55 3.75 11.53 -0.46
N GLY A 56 3.52 12.83 -0.62
CA GLY A 56 2.16 13.38 -0.63
C GLY A 56 1.46 13.05 -1.95
N ALA A 57 0.32 12.36 -1.90
CA ALA A 57 -0.50 12.04 -3.05
C ALA A 57 -1.94 12.54 -2.87
N GLU A 58 -2.57 12.99 -3.94
CA GLU A 58 -4.00 13.28 -3.91
C GLU A 58 -4.77 11.97 -3.77
N GLU A 59 -5.85 11.96 -2.98
CA GLU A 59 -6.75 10.80 -2.92
C GLU A 59 -7.17 10.34 -4.32
N GLY A 60 -7.24 9.02 -4.50
CA GLY A 60 -7.50 8.38 -5.79
C GLY A 60 -6.31 8.32 -6.74
N THR A 61 -5.10 8.66 -6.27
CA THR A 61 -3.85 8.41 -7.00
C THR A 61 -3.59 6.91 -7.11
N ALA A 62 -3.11 6.48 -8.28
CA ALA A 62 -2.67 5.11 -8.50
C ALA A 62 -1.31 4.86 -7.84
N VAL A 63 -1.23 3.80 -7.03
CA VAL A 63 0.00 3.30 -6.43
C VAL A 63 0.33 1.96 -7.07
N PHE A 64 1.40 1.94 -7.84
CA PHE A 64 1.93 0.75 -8.49
C PHE A 64 2.75 -0.06 -7.51
N LEU A 65 2.42 -1.35 -7.37
CA LEU A 65 3.08 -2.29 -6.49
C LEU A 65 3.72 -3.40 -7.32
N TRP A 66 5.02 -3.61 -7.12
CA TRP A 66 5.77 -4.74 -7.66
C TRP A 66 5.96 -5.76 -6.57
N THR A 67 5.54 -6.99 -6.82
CA THR A 67 5.68 -8.09 -5.87
C THR A 67 6.65 -9.14 -6.37
N ARG A 68 7.34 -9.78 -5.43
CA ARG A 68 8.17 -10.95 -5.66
C ARG A 68 7.61 -12.10 -4.85
N GLY A 69 7.18 -13.15 -5.53
CA GLY A 69 6.65 -14.35 -4.90
C GLY A 69 5.90 -15.20 -5.92
N HIS A 70 5.97 -16.53 -5.74
CA HIS A 70 5.04 -17.43 -6.41
C HIS A 70 3.63 -17.14 -5.84
N PRO A 71 2.55 -17.16 -6.63
CA PRO A 71 1.18 -16.85 -6.19
C PRO A 71 0.57 -17.74 -5.07
N ASP A 72 1.34 -18.42 -4.23
CA ASP A 72 0.84 -19.47 -3.32
C ASP A 72 1.54 -19.50 -1.95
N THR A 73 1.61 -18.38 -1.24
CA THR A 73 1.89 -18.41 0.21
C THR A 73 1.15 -17.28 0.90
N ALA A 74 -0.17 -17.44 0.98
CA ALA A 74 -1.04 -16.64 1.83
C ALA A 74 -0.94 -17.18 3.28
N ASP A 75 0.21 -17.04 3.93
CA ASP A 75 0.33 -17.28 5.37
C ASP A 75 1.66 -16.67 5.87
N ASP A 76 1.65 -15.38 6.19
CA ASP A 76 2.45 -14.88 7.31
C ASP A 76 1.76 -13.66 7.88
N LEU A 77 0.87 -13.95 8.83
CA LEU A 77 0.24 -12.99 9.71
C LEU A 77 1.34 -12.28 10.51
N VAL A 78 1.74 -11.07 10.07
CA VAL A 78 2.38 -10.13 10.98
C VAL A 78 1.31 -9.13 11.42
N PRO A 79 0.65 -9.34 12.58
CA PRO A 79 -0.07 -8.24 13.20
C PRO A 79 1.00 -7.22 13.58
N ARG A 80 1.11 -6.15 12.79
CA ARG A 80 1.86 -4.96 13.18
C ARG A 80 1.36 -4.55 14.57
N PRO A 81 2.19 -4.63 15.64
CA PRO A 81 1.85 -4.00 16.89
C PRO A 81 1.83 -2.52 16.57
N LEU A 82 0.65 -1.94 16.44
CA LEU A 82 0.53 -0.51 16.59
C LEU A 82 0.87 -0.28 18.07
N GLU A 83 2.16 -0.04 18.33
CA GLU A 83 2.69 0.53 19.56
C GLU A 83 2.08 1.93 19.70
N GLU A 84 0.78 1.99 20.00
CA GLU A 84 0.12 3.11 20.65
C GLU A 84 0.41 2.98 22.15
N ALA A 85 1.69 3.02 22.53
CA ALA A 85 2.09 3.31 23.90
C ALA A 85 2.58 4.76 23.93
N SER A 86 1.63 5.70 23.79
CA SER A 86 1.87 7.08 24.21
C SER A 86 2.03 7.09 25.74
N PRO A 87 3.13 7.66 26.28
CA PRO A 87 3.40 7.63 27.71
C PRO A 87 2.58 8.71 28.44
N VAL A 88 2.01 8.37 29.59
CA VAL A 88 1.68 9.33 30.65
C VAL A 88 1.80 8.68 32.03
#